data_AF-D2VNA1-F1
#
_entry.id   AF-D2VNA1-F1
#
_cell.length_a   1.000
_cell.length_b   1.000
_cell.length_c   1.000
_cell.angle_alpha   90.00
_cell.angle_beta   90.00
_cell.angle_gamma   90.00
#
_symmetry.space_group_name_H-M   'P 1'
#
loop_
_entity.id
_entity.type
_entity.pdbx_description
1 polymer ?
#
loop_
_entity_poly.entity_id
_entity_poly.type
_entity_poly.pdbx_seq_one_letter_code
_entity_poly.pdbx_strand_id
1 'polypeptide(L)'
;MSNCEIIKSLVSECQQNNKEEPTKCAWAVKALDLCTNKTTIEHELSAIEKSLEEGPRVPQKKICCSCPDIKKIRDSCLITHGEENVECKYLISAYRLCLRDLGFTREQVKL
;
A
#
# COMPACT_ATOMS: atom_id res chain seq x y z
N MET A 1 11.46 13.92 13.10
CA MET A 1 11.69 12.48 13.35
C MET A 1 10.36 11.78 13.11
N SER A 2 10.18 11.17 11.94
CA SER A 2 8.95 10.43 11.63
C SER A 2 8.99 9.11 12.39
N ASN A 3 8.21 8.99 13.45
CA ASN A 3 8.23 7.78 14.26
C ASN A 3 7.20 6.81 13.67
N CYS A 4 7.65 5.93 12.77
CA CYS A 4 6.85 4.93 12.03
C CYS A 4 6.22 3.84 12.92
N GLU A 5 5.84 4.15 14.16
CA GLU A 5 5.41 3.20 15.18
C GLU A 5 4.09 2.53 14.82
N ILE A 6 3.14 3.24 14.20
CA ILE A 6 1.87 2.64 13.76
C ILE A 6 2.15 1.65 12.63
N ILE A 7 3.00 2.02 11.66
CA ILE A 7 3.34 1.14 10.55
C ILE A 7 4.12 -0.09 11.02
N LYS A 8 5.06 0.06 11.97
CA LYS A 8 5.76 -1.08 12.60
C LYS A 8 4.79 -2.04 13.30
N SER A 9 3.82 -1.49 14.02
CA SER A 9 2.79 -2.29 14.69
C SER A 9 1.92 -3.02 13.68
N LEU A 10 1.53 -2.35 12.58
CA LEU A 10 0.78 -2.93 11.46
C LEU A 10 1.52 -4.06 10.74
N VAL A 11 2.83 -3.92 10.52
CA VAL A 11 3.66 -5.00 9.96
C VAL A 11 3.65 -6.21 10.88
N SER A 12 3.86 -5.97 12.18
CA SER A 12 3.90 -7.03 13.19
C SER A 12 2.56 -7.76 13.28
N GLU A 13 1.44 -7.02 13.30
CA GLU A 13 0.10 -7.57 13.34
C GLU A 13 -0.23 -8.35 12.05
N CYS A 14 0.13 -7.81 10.87
CA CYS A 14 -0.05 -8.52 9.61
C CYS A 14 0.71 -9.86 9.60
N GLN A 15 2.00 -9.83 9.98
CA GLN A 15 2.85 -11.02 10.02
C GLN A 15 2.35 -12.06 11.03
N GLN A 16 1.80 -11.61 12.16
CA GLN A 16 1.18 -12.51 13.14
C GLN A 16 -0.07 -13.18 12.58
N ASN A 17 -0.93 -12.42 11.90
CA ASN A 17 -2.18 -12.92 11.31
C ASN A 17 -1.96 -13.79 10.06
N ASN A 18 -0.83 -13.64 9.37
CA ASN A 18 -0.50 -14.35 8.14
C ASN A 18 0.82 -15.13 8.25
N LYS A 19 1.11 -15.74 9.40
CA LYS A 19 2.36 -16.49 9.65
C LYS A 19 2.66 -17.57 8.59
N GLU A 20 1.62 -18.21 8.06
CA GLU A 20 1.75 -19.27 7.05
C GLU A 20 1.89 -18.74 5.61
N GLU A 21 1.55 -17.46 5.37
CA GLU A 21 1.58 -16.86 4.03
C GLU A 21 2.16 -15.42 4.07
N PRO A 22 3.48 -15.28 4.30
CA PRO A 22 4.13 -13.98 4.51
C PRO A 22 4.05 -13.04 3.29
N THR A 23 3.79 -13.58 2.10
CA THR A 23 3.56 -12.80 0.86
C THR A 23 2.33 -11.89 0.97
N LYS A 24 1.33 -12.23 1.78
CA LYS A 24 0.15 -11.36 2.04
C LYS A 24 0.51 -10.06 2.76
N CYS A 25 1.66 -10.00 3.44
CA CYS A 25 2.13 -8.82 4.15
C CYS A 25 3.12 -7.97 3.36
N ALA A 26 3.34 -8.26 2.08
CA ALA A 26 4.24 -7.49 1.23
C ALA A 26 3.89 -5.99 1.21
N TRP A 27 2.60 -5.65 1.25
CA TRP A 27 2.15 -4.26 1.30
C TRP A 27 2.54 -3.54 2.60
N ALA A 28 2.51 -4.25 3.74
CA ALA A 28 2.83 -3.68 5.05
C ALA A 28 4.34 -3.43 5.16
N VAL A 29 5.14 -4.38 4.68
CA VAL A 29 6.60 -4.25 4.62
C VAL A 29 7.00 -3.09 3.70
N LYS A 30 6.34 -2.96 2.54
CA LYS A 30 6.56 -1.80 1.64
C LYS A 30 6.17 -0.47 2.28
N ALA A 31 5.07 -0.41 3.04
CA ALA A 31 4.68 0.79 3.76
C ALA A 31 5.73 1.20 4.82
N LEU A 32 6.35 0.23 5.49
CA LEU A 32 7.43 0.49 6.45
C LEU A 32 8.71 0.99 5.75
N ASP A 33 9.06 0.41 4.61
CA ASP A 33 10.22 0.83 3.83
C ASP A 33 10.04 2.28 3.30
N LEU A 34 8.83 2.67 2.91
CA LEU A 34 8.50 4.05 2.55
C LEU A 34 8.59 5.00 3.74
N CYS A 35 8.09 4.59 4.92
CA CYS A 35 8.14 5.43 6.11
C CYS A 35 9.56 5.62 6.66
N THR A 36 10.40 4.60 6.52
CA THR A 36 11.81 4.63 6.98
C THR A 36 12.77 5.26 5.97
N ASN A 37 12.26 5.81 4.86
CA ASN A 37 13.04 6.35 3.73
C ASN A 37 14.01 5.34 3.11
N LYS A 38 13.73 4.04 3.24
CA LYS A 38 14.53 2.97 2.64
C LYS A 38 14.24 2.82 1.14
N THR A 39 13.03 3.17 0.72
CA THR A 39 12.60 3.24 -0.69
C THR A 39 11.71 4.47 -0.89
N THR A 40 11.58 4.96 -2.13
CA THR A 40 10.72 6.09 -2.48
C THR A 40 9.51 5.64 -3.30
N ILE A 41 8.44 6.44 -3.23
CA ILE A 41 7.22 6.20 -4.02
C ILE A 41 7.55 6.23 -5.52
N GLU A 42 8.42 7.14 -5.97
CA GLU A 42 8.79 7.22 -7.39
C GLU A 42 9.52 5.95 -7.87
N HIS A 43 10.42 5.41 -7.05
CA HIS A 43 11.16 4.20 -7.40
C HIS A 43 10.23 2.98 -7.52
N GLU A 44 9.30 2.81 -6.57
CA GLU A 44 8.27 1.75 -6.64
C GLU A 44 7.33 1.92 -7.83
N LEU A 45 6.89 3.14 -8.13
CA LEU A 45 6.02 3.40 -9.29
C LEU A 45 6.72 3.08 -10.61
N SER A 46 7.99 3.46 -10.75
CA SER A 46 8.79 3.18 -11.95
C SER A 46 8.98 1.67 -12.15
N ALA A 47 9.22 0.91 -11.09
CA ALA A 47 9.35 -0.54 -11.16
C ALA A 47 8.04 -1.22 -11.61
N ILE A 48 6.89 -0.75 -11.10
CA ILE A 48 5.58 -1.26 -11.49
C ILE A 48 5.27 -0.92 -12.95
N GLU A 49 5.49 0.34 -13.37
CA GLU A 49 5.27 0.79 -14.76
C GLU A 49 6.10 -0.06 -15.74
N LYS A 50 7.39 -0.29 -15.45
CA LYS A 50 8.25 -1.16 -16.25
C LYS A 50 7.73 -2.60 -16.34
N SER A 51 7.24 -3.16 -15.23
CA SER A 51 6.68 -4.51 -15.22
C SER A 51 5.38 -4.63 -16.02
N LEU A 52 4.61 -3.54 -16.15
CA LEU A 52 3.38 -3.50 -16.95
C LEU A 52 3.68 -3.36 -18.45
N GLU A 53 4.78 -2.73 -18.85
CA GLU A 53 5.23 -2.69 -20.24
C GLU A 53 5.65 -4.07 -20.76
N GLU A 54 6.32 -4.87 -19.92
CA GLU A 54 6.76 -6.23 -20.25
C GLU A 54 5.60 -7.24 -20.24
N GLY A 55 4.51 -6.95 -19.51
CA GLY A 55 3.33 -7.81 -19.40
C GLY A 55 2.12 -7.08 -18.83
N PRO A 56 1.24 -6.49 -19.67
CA PRO A 56 0.12 -5.69 -19.19
C PRO A 56 -0.86 -6.56 -18.39
N ARG A 57 -1.00 -6.22 -17.10
CA ARG A 57 -1.98 -6.85 -16.20
C ARG A 57 -3.31 -6.12 -16.32
N VAL A 58 -4.40 -6.86 -16.57
CA VAL A 58 -5.76 -6.30 -16.61
C VAL A 58 -6.43 -6.54 -15.25
N PRO A 59 -6.91 -5.51 -14.56
CA PRO A 59 -7.59 -5.69 -13.29
C PRO A 59 -8.87 -6.53 -13.44
N GLN A 60 -8.93 -7.67 -12.78
CA GLN A 60 -10.09 -8.58 -12.86
C GLN A 60 -11.20 -8.25 -11.87
N LYS A 61 -10.93 -7.41 -10.88
CA LYS A 61 -11.86 -7.04 -9.80
C LYS A 61 -12.06 -5.53 -9.79
N LYS A 62 -13.12 -5.05 -9.13
CA LYS A 62 -13.28 -3.62 -8.85
C LYS A 62 -12.22 -3.15 -7.84
N ILE A 63 -11.90 -1.85 -7.86
CA ILE A 63 -10.94 -1.21 -6.95
C ILE A 63 -11.22 -1.56 -5.48
N CYS A 64 -12.50 -1.54 -5.08
CA CYS A 64 -12.92 -1.87 -3.71
C CYS A 64 -12.62 -3.31 -3.27
N CYS A 65 -12.42 -4.24 -4.20
CA CYS A 65 -12.20 -5.66 -3.94
C CYS A 65 -10.76 -6.12 -4.21
N SER A 66 -9.89 -5.18 -4.59
CA SER A 66 -8.53 -5.48 -5.04
C SER A 66 -7.53 -5.51 -3.88
N CYS A 67 -7.66 -4.57 -2.93
CA CYS A 67 -6.78 -4.46 -1.76
C CYS A 67 -7.60 -4.20 -0.48
N PRO A 68 -8.43 -5.17 -0.03
CA PRO A 68 -9.38 -4.97 1.07
C PRO A 68 -8.70 -4.67 2.41
N ASP A 69 -7.56 -5.29 2.69
CA ASP A 69 -6.84 -5.11 3.95
C ASP A 69 -6.28 -3.69 4.07
N ILE A 70 -5.57 -3.23 3.03
CA ILE A 70 -5.01 -1.88 2.98
C ILE A 70 -6.13 -0.83 3.02
N LYS A 71 -7.23 -1.06 2.29
CA LYS A 71 -8.40 -0.16 2.31
C LYS A 71 -8.96 -0.02 3.72
N LYS A 72 -9.16 -1.14 4.43
CA LYS A 72 -9.71 -1.14 5.79
C LYS A 72 -8.84 -0.35 6.75
N ILE A 73 -7.52 -0.57 6.70
CA ILE A 73 -6.55 0.10 7.57
C ILE A 73 -6.46 1.59 7.24
N ARG A 74 -6.40 1.94 5.95
CA ARG A 74 -6.43 3.34 5.50
C ARG A 74 -7.69 4.06 5.99
N ASP A 75 -8.86 3.45 5.77
CA ASP A 75 -10.15 4.04 6.16
C ASP A 75 -10.22 4.21 7.68
N SER A 76 -9.73 3.23 8.45
CA SER A 76 -9.58 3.35 9.91
C SER A 76 -8.63 4.49 10.30
N CYS A 77 -7.48 4.62 9.64
CA CYS A 77 -6.52 5.69 9.91
C CYS A 77 -7.14 7.07 9.66
N LEU A 78 -7.85 7.24 8.53
CA LEU A 78 -8.51 8.49 8.17
C LEU A 78 -9.59 8.88 9.18
N ILE A 79 -10.36 7.90 9.69
CA ILE A 79 -11.39 8.15 10.71
C ILE A 79 -10.77 8.51 12.06
N THR A 80 -9.70 7.82 12.47
CA THR A 80 -9.10 7.99 13.81
C THR A 80 -8.16 9.20 13.90
N HIS A 81 -7.38 9.47 12.84
CA HIS A 81 -6.29 10.45 12.86
C HIS A 81 -6.46 11.62 11.88
N GLY A 82 -7.40 11.51 10.93
CA GLY A 82 -7.62 12.52 9.88
C GLY A 82 -6.64 12.42 8.70
N GLU A 83 -6.99 13.11 7.60
CA GLU A 83 -6.25 13.08 6.34
C GLU A 83 -4.87 13.76 6.41
N GLU A 84 -4.68 14.68 7.35
CA GLU A 84 -3.41 15.41 7.51
C GLU A 84 -2.30 14.55 8.13
N ASN A 85 -2.66 13.44 8.79
CA ASN A 85 -1.70 12.55 9.42
C ASN A 85 -0.76 11.90 8.38
N VAL A 86 0.54 11.97 8.65
CA VAL A 86 1.61 11.48 7.78
C VAL A 86 1.53 9.96 7.56
N GLU A 87 1.08 9.19 8.55
CA GLU A 87 0.91 7.74 8.45
C GLU A 87 -0.27 7.36 7.57
N CYS A 88 -1.38 8.12 7.62
CA CYS A 88 -2.49 7.91 6.70
C CYS A 88 -2.09 8.21 5.24
N LYS A 89 -1.20 9.18 5.01
CA LYS A 89 -0.62 9.44 3.68
C LYS A 89 0.20 8.25 3.17
N TYR A 90 0.98 7.58 4.03
CA TYR A 90 1.69 6.35 3.64
C TYR A 90 0.74 5.20 3.31
N LEU A 91 -0.36 5.05 4.06
CA LEU A 91 -1.39 4.03 3.77
C LEU A 91 -2.13 4.30 2.46
N ILE A 92 -2.41 5.57 2.14
CA ILE A 92 -2.96 5.97 0.84
C ILE A 92 -1.98 5.60 -0.28
N SER A 93 -0.69 5.90 -0.12
CA SER A 93 0.35 5.54 -1.09
C SER A 93 0.47 4.03 -1.29
N ALA A 94 0.46 3.24 -0.21
CA ALA A 94 0.47 1.78 -0.28
C ALA A 94 -0.76 1.23 -1.03
N TYR A 95 -1.95 1.79 -0.78
CA TYR A 95 -3.16 1.41 -1.48
C TYR A 95 -3.08 1.75 -2.99
N ARG A 96 -2.57 2.93 -3.34
CA ARG A 96 -2.36 3.34 -4.73
C ARG A 96 -1.37 2.44 -5.46
N LEU A 97 -0.28 2.03 -4.79
CA LEU A 97 0.70 1.08 -5.34
C LEU A 97 0.08 -0.30 -5.58
N CYS A 98 -0.71 -0.80 -4.64
CA CYS A 98 -1.41 -2.07 -4.79
C CYS A 98 -2.35 -2.06 -6.02
N LEU A 99 -3.06 -0.95 -6.25
CA LEU A 99 -3.91 -0.81 -7.45
C LEU A 99 -3.09 -0.68 -8.74
N ARG A 100 -1.95 0.00 -8.71
CA ARG A 100 -1.05 0.08 -9.87
C ARG A 100 -0.51 -1.29 -10.27
N ASP A 101 -0.09 -2.09 -9.30
CA ASP A 101 0.46 -3.43 -9.57
C ASP A 101 -0.58 -4.35 -10.23
N LEU A 102 -1.86 -4.16 -9.92
CA LEU A 102 -2.97 -4.88 -10.55
C LEU A 102 -3.36 -4.32 -11.92
N GLY A 103 -2.75 -3.23 -12.36
CA GLY A 103 -2.96 -2.62 -13.68
C GLY A 103 -3.98 -1.47 -13.73
N PHE A 104 -4.43 -0.94 -12.58
CA PHE A 104 -5.30 0.24 -12.60
C PHE A 104 -4.51 1.51 -12.96
N THR A 105 -5.08 2.41 -13.77
CA THR A 105 -4.41 3.65 -14.22
C THR A 105 -4.58 4.83 -13.25
N ARG A 106 -3.81 5.92 -13.45
CA ARG A 106 -3.86 7.12 -12.58
C ARG A 106 -5.25 7.73 -12.50
N GLU A 107 -5.99 7.67 -13.60
CA GLU A 107 -7.35 8.17 -13.72
C GLU A 107 -8.34 7.32 -12.92
N GLN A 108 -8.14 6.00 -12.90
CA GLN A 108 -9.01 5.06 -12.18
C GLN A 108 -8.82 5.12 -10.66
N VAL A 109 -7.66 5.58 -10.20
CA VAL A 109 -7.27 5.58 -8.77
C VAL A 109 -7.36 6.98 -8.15
N LYS A 110 -8.17 7.87 -8.72
CA LYS A 110 -8.50 9.16 -8.10
C LYS A 110 -9.28 8.92 -6.80
N LEU A 111 -8.52 8.88 -5.70
CA LEU A 111 -8.97 8.96 -4.32
C LEU A 111 -8.70 10.37 -3.84
#